data_AF-A0A2E7QDY2-F1
#
_entry.id   AF-A0A2E7QDY2-F1
#
_cell.length_a   1.000
_cell.length_b   1.000
_cell.length_c   1.000
_cell.angle_alpha   90.00
_cell.angle_beta   90.00
_cell.angle_gamma   90.00
#
_symmetry.space_group_name_H-M   'P 1'
#
loop_
_entity.id
_entity.type
_entity.pdbx_description
1 polymer ?
#
loop_
_entity_poly.entity_id
_entity_poly.type
_entity_poly.pdbx_seq_one_letter_code
_entity_poly.pdbx_strand_id
1 'polypeptide(L)' 'MSGNQDSALRMLASNIHRLNESIVKAADAGLTVELMRASRYHAATAGCWGDQMVPIITRKD' A
#
# COMPACT_ATOMS: atom_id res chain seq x y z
N MET A 1 5.27 14.06 18.09
CA MET A 1 4.51 13.88 16.83
C MET A 1 3.38 14.88 16.85
N SER A 2 3.16 15.65 15.78
CA SER A 2 2.00 16.55 15.74
C SER A 2 0.72 15.72 15.56
N GLY A 3 -0.42 16.18 16.09
CA GLY A 3 -1.68 15.40 16.03
C GLY A 3 -2.09 14.98 14.60
N ASN A 4 -1.70 15.75 13.59
CA ASN A 4 -1.94 15.42 12.18
C ASN A 4 -1.07 14.24 11.70
N GLN A 5 0.17 14.12 12.17
CA GLN A 5 1.05 12.99 11.84
C GLN A 5 0.52 11.69 12.44
N ASP A 6 0.03 11.72 13.68
CA ASP A 6 -0.54 10.53 14.34
C ASP A 6 -1.84 10.08 13.67
N SER A 7 -2.69 11.02 13.25
CA SER A 7 -3.89 10.73 12.45
C SER A 7 -3.53 10.08 11.11
N ALA A 8 -2.58 10.67 10.37
CA ALA A 8 -2.11 10.13 9.10
C ALA A 8 -1.51 8.73 9.23
N LEU A 9 -0.73 8.49 10.30
CA LEU A 9 -0.17 7.17 10.61
C LEU A 9 -1.26 6.12 10.84
N ARG A 10 -2.29 6.45 11.63
CA ARG A 10 -3.42 5.54 11.90
C ARG A 10 -4.22 5.22 10.65
N MET A 11 -4.44 6.22 9.79
CA MET A 11 -5.11 6.01 8.50
C MET A 11 -4.28 5.11 7.59
N LEU A 12 -2.98 5.35 7.45
CA LEU A 12 -2.09 4.53 6.63
C LEU A 12 -2.05 3.08 7.12
N ALA A 13 -1.88 2.86 8.43
CA ALA A 13 -1.87 1.52 9.02
C ALA A 13 -3.18 0.77 8.75
N SER A 14 -4.31 1.46 8.90
CA SER A 14 -5.64 0.88 8.64
C SER A 14 -5.82 0.51 7.16
N ASN A 15 -5.33 1.35 6.24
CA ASN A 15 -5.43 1.09 4.80
C ASN A 15 -4.53 -0.07 4.35
N ILE A 16 -3.32 -0.19 4.92
CA ILE A 16 -2.44 -1.33 4.66
C ILE A 16 -3.08 -2.63 5.14
N HIS A 17 -3.73 -2.62 6.30
CA HIS A 17 -4.44 -3.80 6.79
C HIS A 17 -5.55 -4.26 5.82
N ARG A 18 -6.39 -3.32 5.35
CA ARG A 18 -7.44 -3.61 4.35
C ARG A 18 -6.88 -4.09 3.01
N LEU A 19 -5.75 -3.52 2.57
CA LEU A 19 -5.05 -3.98 1.38
C LEU A 19 -4.59 -5.43 1.55
N ASN A 20 -3.99 -5.77 2.70
CA ASN A 20 -3.55 -7.13 2.99
C ASN A 20 -4.72 -8.12 3.01
N GLU A 21 -5.86 -7.76 3.61
CA GLU A 21 -7.08 -8.59 3.55
C GLU A 21 -7.57 -8.81 2.11
N SER A 22 -7.46 -7.78 1.26
CA SER A 22 -7.84 -7.88 -0.16
C SER A 22 -6.88 -8.77 -0.94
N ILE A 23 -5.58 -8.71 -0.63
CA ILE A 23 -4.56 -9.60 -1.20
C ILE A 23 -4.83 -11.05 -0.81
N VAL A 24 -5.15 -11.31 0.47
CA VAL A 24 -5.51 -12.66 0.94
C VAL A 24 -6.71 -13.20 0.16
N LYS A 25 -7.78 -12.42 0.00
CA LYS A 25 -8.95 -12.85 -0.78
C LYS A 25 -8.62 -13.14 -2.25
N ALA A 26 -7.75 -12.34 -2.86
CA ALA A 26 -7.30 -12.59 -4.23
C ALA A 26 -6.47 -13.88 -4.31
N ALA A 27 -5.61 -14.13 -3.33
CA ALA A 27 -4.82 -15.36 -3.23
C ALA A 27 -5.70 -16.61 -3.01
N ASP A 28 -6.70 -16.52 -2.12
CA ASP A 28 -7.68 -17.58 -1.91
C ASP A 28 -8.50 -17.89 -3.17
N ALA A 29 -8.67 -16.91 -4.06
CA ALA A 29 -9.28 -17.07 -5.38
C ALA A 29 -8.33 -17.63 -6.45
N GLY A 30 -7.09 -18.00 -6.09
CA GLY A 30 -6.10 -18.60 -6.99
C GLY A 30 -5.23 -17.60 -7.75
N LEU A 31 -5.23 -16.32 -7.37
CA LEU A 31 -4.36 -15.30 -7.99
C LEU A 31 -3.04 -15.18 -7.23
N THR A 32 -1.95 -14.96 -7.94
CA THR A 32 -0.71 -14.46 -7.32
C THR A 32 -0.72 -12.93 -7.40
N VAL A 33 -0.48 -12.27 -6.28
CA VAL A 33 -0.42 -10.80 -6.18
C VAL A 33 0.94 -10.37 -5.64
N GLU A 34 1.67 -9.61 -6.43
CA GLU A 34 2.93 -8.99 -6.03
C GLU A 34 2.79 -7.47 -6.05
N LEU A 35 3.36 -6.76 -5.06
CA LEU A 35 3.37 -5.31 -5.05
C LEU A 35 4.71 -4.81 -5.61
N MET A 36 4.65 -4.13 -6.76
CA MET A 36 5.80 -3.43 -7.33
C MET A 36 5.71 -1.95 -7.08
N ARG A 37 6.86 -1.30 -6.81
CA ARG A 37 6.92 0.15 -6.72
C ARG A 37 6.87 0.76 -8.11
N ALA A 38 5.84 1.55 -8.39
CA ALA A 38 5.70 2.25 -9.66
C ALA A 38 6.39 3.63 -9.65
N SER A 39 6.33 4.34 -8.52
CA SER A 39 6.93 5.65 -8.37
C SER A 39 7.14 6.00 -6.90
N ARG A 40 7.68 7.20 -6.66
CA ARG A 40 7.81 7.78 -5.33
C ARG A 40 7.17 9.16 -5.34
N TYR A 41 6.22 9.36 -4.44
CA TYR A 41 5.68 10.68 -4.18
C TYR A 41 6.65 11.45 -3.28
N HIS A 42 7.03 12.65 -3.69
CA HIS A 42 7.85 13.56 -2.90
C HIS A 42 6.98 14.73 -2.45
N ALA A 43 6.87 14.95 -1.13
CA ALA A 43 6.09 16.06 -0.61
C ALA A 43 6.82 17.38 -0.89
N ALA A 44 6.06 18.44 -1.21
CA ALA A 44 6.62 19.70 -1.68
C ALA A 44 7.46 20.47 -0.64
N THR A 45 7.16 20.32 0.66
CA THR A 45 7.65 21.25 1.71
C THR A 45 8.39 20.59 2.87
N ALA A 46 8.63 19.29 2.81
CA ALA A 46 9.49 18.59 3.73
C ALA A 46 10.03 17.40 2.96
N GLY A 47 11.33 17.07 3.06
CA GLY A 47 11.98 15.96 2.34
C GLY A 47 11.41 14.55 2.63
N CYS A 48 10.19 14.47 3.15
CA CYS A 48 9.33 13.31 3.22
C CYS A 48 8.92 12.83 1.83
N TRP A 49 8.88 11.52 1.69
CA TRP A 49 8.46 10.83 0.49
C TRP A 49 7.74 9.53 0.86
N GLY A 50 7.01 8.96 -0.08
CA GLY A 50 6.35 7.67 0.08
C GLY A 50 6.32 6.91 -1.23
N ASP A 51 6.54 5.60 -1.17
CA ASP A 51 6.45 4.75 -2.35
C ASP A 51 4.98 4.58 -2.77
N GLN A 52 4.73 4.66 -4.08
CA GLN A 52 3.43 4.36 -4.68
C GLN A 52 3.52 2.98 -5.31
N MET A 53 2.79 2.04 -4.73
CA MET A 53 2.80 0.63 -5.10
C MET A 53 1.68 0.33 -6.09
N VAL A 54 1.93 -0.55 -7.06
CA VAL A 54 0.93 -1.13 -7.96
C VAL A 54 0.97 -2.65 -7.83
N PRO A 55 -0.19 -3.34 -7.86
CA PRO A 55 -0.21 -4.78 -7.87
C PRO A 55 0.09 -5.32 -9.26
N ILE A 56 0.89 -6.36 -9.32
CA ILE A 56 1.07 -7.24 -10.46
C ILE A 56 0.31 -8.53 -10.14
N ILE A 57 -0.65 -8.86 -11.00
CA ILE A 57 -1.59 -9.95 -10.75
C ILE A 57 -1.41 -10.97 -11.86
N THR A 58 -1.12 -12.21 -11.46
CA THR A 58 -1.01 -13.35 -12.38
C THR A 58 -1.94 -14.46 -11.94
N ARG A 59 -2.44 -15.23 -12.92
CA ARG A 59 -3.17 -16.48 -12.67
C ARG A 59 -2.18 -17.63 -12.74
N LYS A 60 -2.37 -18.63 -11.89
CA LYS A 60 -1.68 -19.90 -12.06
C LYS A 60 -2.39 -20.64 -13.20
N ASP A 61 -1.63 -21.02 -14.22
CA ASP A 61 -2.13 -21.82 -15.35
C ASP A 61 -2.58 -23.22 -14.92
#